data_AF-A0A0A9D363-F1
#
_entry.id   AF-A0A0A9D363-F1
#
_cell.length_a   1.000
_cell.length_b   1.000
_cell.length_c   1.000
_cell.angle_alpha   90.00
_cell.angle_beta   90.00
_cell.angle_gamma   90.00
#
_symmetry.space_group_name_H-M   'P 1'
#
loop_
_entity.id
_entity.type
_entity.pdbx_description
1 polymer ?
#
loop_
_entity_poly.entity_id
_entity_poly.type
_entity_poly.pdbx_seq_one_letter_code
_entity_poly.pdbx_strand_id
1 'polypeptide(L)'
;MISYDASGLELNVNSEFSGLDGKFVTSASRQVSATGWVKSSYGEVTTTFYQRFGYDNSNVYRKNGTVQIVNQTIDAKSGVFAKDASAVLLSEEVHEVFPLYVYTATTDKVGDEYSLVSLVKLGINDKRISSGKLGFLYSSLRNAQSARGSMRVKKNLVIGGLGKTHQVYKYMGTDGCYFRDVSSRNYTILFDHSDDSCSKGTYSGAKFSSTKLNNQPARRKLLVNKL
;
A
#
# COMPACT_ATOMS: atom_id res chain seq x y z
N MET A 1 -12.84 9.69 -29.90
CA MET A 1 -12.26 8.49 -29.25
C MET A 1 -11.64 7.62 -30.33
N ILE A 2 -10.37 7.22 -30.19
CA ILE A 2 -9.63 6.43 -31.20
C ILE A 2 -9.79 4.94 -30.93
N SER A 3 -9.51 4.53 -29.70
CA SER A 3 -9.62 3.13 -29.29
C SER A 3 -10.05 3.05 -27.83
N TYR A 4 -10.73 1.96 -27.52
CA TYR A 4 -11.09 1.58 -26.17
C TYR A 4 -10.98 0.06 -26.09
N ASP A 5 -10.20 -0.41 -25.15
CA ASP A 5 -10.02 -1.83 -24.88
C ASP A 5 -10.22 -2.07 -23.39
N ALA A 6 -11.13 -2.97 -23.07
CA ALA A 6 -11.41 -3.38 -21.70
C ALA A 6 -11.52 -4.89 -21.71
N SER A 7 -10.44 -5.56 -21.33
CA SER A 7 -10.45 -7.01 -21.24
C SER A 7 -11.54 -7.46 -20.28
N GLY A 8 -12.10 -8.64 -20.56
CA GLY A 8 -13.00 -9.31 -19.63
C GLY A 8 -12.32 -9.48 -18.26
N LEU A 9 -13.13 -9.49 -17.21
CA LEU A 9 -12.63 -9.80 -15.87
C LEU A 9 -12.17 -11.26 -15.86
N GLU A 10 -10.88 -11.49 -15.61
CA GLU A 10 -10.36 -12.83 -15.39
C GLU A 10 -10.54 -13.19 -13.92
N LEU A 11 -11.26 -14.28 -13.65
CA LEU A 11 -11.52 -14.77 -12.30
C LEU A 11 -11.05 -16.20 -12.18
N ASN A 12 -10.39 -16.50 -11.06
CA ASN A 12 -10.07 -17.86 -10.66
C ASN A 12 -10.47 -18.06 -9.21
N VAL A 13 -11.15 -19.18 -8.95
CA VAL A 13 -11.58 -19.61 -7.62
C VAL A 13 -11.29 -21.09 -7.52
N ASN A 14 -10.42 -21.46 -6.58
CA ASN A 14 -10.10 -22.85 -6.29
C ASN A 14 -10.18 -23.10 -4.78
N SER A 15 -10.83 -24.20 -4.40
CA SER A 15 -10.99 -24.62 -3.02
C SER A 15 -10.68 -26.10 -2.87
N GLU A 16 -9.85 -26.44 -1.88
CA GLU A 16 -9.55 -27.82 -1.52
C GLU A 16 -9.67 -27.95 0.00
N PHE A 17 -10.55 -28.83 0.47
CA PHE A 17 -10.81 -29.00 1.91
C PHE A 17 -10.93 -30.49 2.29
N SER A 18 -10.48 -30.80 3.50
CA SER A 18 -10.69 -32.05 4.20
C SER A 18 -11.11 -31.74 5.63
N GLY A 19 -12.40 -31.87 5.92
CA GLY A 19 -12.98 -31.39 7.18
C GLY A 19 -12.81 -29.88 7.34
N LEU A 20 -12.23 -29.45 8.46
CA LEU A 20 -11.98 -28.03 8.76
C LEU A 20 -10.64 -27.50 8.22
N ASP A 21 -9.82 -28.36 7.63
CA ASP A 21 -8.53 -27.99 7.06
C ASP A 21 -8.63 -27.89 5.54
N GLY A 22 -7.90 -26.96 4.96
CA GLY A 22 -7.97 -26.72 3.52
C GLY A 22 -7.40 -25.38 3.10
N LYS A 23 -7.58 -25.06 1.82
CA LYS A 23 -7.17 -23.78 1.24
C LYS A 23 -8.24 -23.26 0.29
N PHE A 24 -8.38 -21.95 0.28
CA PHE A 24 -9.17 -21.19 -0.67
C PHE A 24 -8.23 -20.23 -1.40
N VAL A 25 -8.08 -20.39 -2.69
CA VAL A 25 -7.24 -19.56 -3.55
C VAL A 25 -8.15 -18.80 -4.50
N THR A 26 -8.04 -17.48 -4.49
CA THR A 26 -8.78 -16.61 -5.40
C THR A 26 -7.84 -15.64 -6.08
N SER A 27 -8.07 -15.42 -7.37
CA SER A 27 -7.43 -14.34 -8.09
C SER A 27 -8.42 -13.64 -9.02
N ALA A 28 -8.16 -12.37 -9.26
CA ALA A 28 -8.92 -11.54 -10.17
C ALA A 28 -7.98 -10.60 -10.91
N SER A 29 -8.12 -10.49 -12.23
CA SER A 29 -7.30 -9.59 -13.05
C SER A 29 -8.19 -8.80 -14.02
N ARG A 30 -7.84 -7.54 -14.26
CA ARG A 30 -8.48 -6.73 -15.29
C ARG A 30 -7.53 -5.69 -15.86
N GLN A 31 -7.65 -5.44 -17.15
CA GLN A 31 -6.98 -4.35 -17.83
C GLN A 31 -7.98 -3.50 -18.61
N VAL A 32 -7.79 -2.18 -18.56
CA VAL A 32 -8.54 -1.21 -19.35
C VAL A 32 -7.55 -0.23 -19.98
N SER A 33 -7.78 0.14 -21.23
CA SER A 33 -7.05 1.20 -21.90
C SER A 33 -7.96 1.99 -22.84
N ALA A 34 -7.66 3.26 -22.99
CA ALA A 34 -8.40 4.15 -23.87
C ALA A 34 -7.42 5.10 -24.56
N THR A 35 -7.60 5.32 -25.86
CA THR A 35 -6.88 6.33 -26.61
C THR A 35 -7.85 7.28 -27.27
N GLY A 36 -7.58 8.57 -27.18
CA GLY A 36 -8.36 9.62 -27.82
C GLY A 36 -7.46 10.73 -28.31
N TRP A 37 -7.96 11.51 -29.26
CA TRP A 37 -7.31 12.76 -29.66
C TRP A 37 -8.27 13.92 -29.47
N VAL A 38 -7.70 15.10 -29.23
CA VAL A 38 -8.43 16.37 -29.18
C VAL A 38 -7.67 17.42 -29.97
N LYS A 39 -8.41 18.27 -30.69
CA LYS A 39 -7.84 19.46 -31.33
C LYS A 39 -7.88 20.62 -30.34
N SER A 40 -6.74 21.28 -30.14
CA SER A 40 -6.62 22.45 -29.26
C SER A 40 -5.86 23.57 -29.95
N SER A 41 -5.74 24.71 -29.28
CA SER A 41 -4.84 25.81 -29.69
C SER A 41 -3.36 25.39 -29.77
N TYR A 42 -2.98 24.29 -29.11
CA TYR A 42 -1.64 23.71 -29.13
C TYR A 42 -1.47 22.62 -30.21
N GLY A 43 -2.47 22.43 -31.09
CA GLY A 43 -2.48 21.40 -32.10
C GLY A 43 -3.29 20.17 -31.71
N GLU A 44 -3.05 19.07 -32.41
CA GLU A 44 -3.71 17.78 -32.18
C GLU A 44 -2.94 16.99 -31.14
N VAL A 45 -3.58 16.75 -30.00
CA VAL A 45 -2.99 16.00 -28.89
C VAL A 45 -3.68 14.65 -28.81
N THR A 46 -2.88 13.59 -28.83
CA THR A 46 -3.33 12.22 -28.59
C THR A 46 -2.97 11.81 -27.18
N THR A 47 -3.97 11.34 -26.42
CA THR A 47 -3.81 10.85 -25.06
C THR A 47 -4.19 9.37 -25.00
N THR A 48 -3.32 8.57 -24.38
CA THR A 48 -3.54 7.16 -24.05
C THR A 48 -3.55 7.00 -22.54
N PHE A 49 -4.60 6.40 -22.02
CA PHE A 49 -4.71 5.95 -20.63
C PHE A 49 -4.67 4.43 -20.57
N TYR A 50 -4.07 3.88 -19.53
CA TYR A 50 -4.21 2.48 -19.20
C TYR A 50 -4.28 2.25 -17.69
N GLN A 51 -4.94 1.17 -17.31
CA GLN A 51 -5.01 0.67 -15.94
C GLN A 51 -4.96 -0.86 -15.97
N ARG A 52 -4.18 -1.44 -15.07
CA ARG A 52 -4.07 -2.87 -14.79
C ARG A 52 -4.29 -3.07 -13.31
N PHE A 53 -5.07 -4.08 -12.98
CA PHE A 53 -5.35 -4.46 -11.61
C PHE A 53 -5.26 -5.98 -11.50
N GLY A 54 -4.45 -6.46 -10.57
CA GLY A 54 -4.33 -7.85 -10.18
C GLY A 54 -4.62 -7.99 -8.69
N TYR A 55 -5.38 -9.01 -8.34
CA TYR A 55 -5.66 -9.45 -6.99
C TYR A 55 -5.33 -10.93 -6.90
N ASP A 56 -4.52 -11.31 -5.92
CA ASP A 56 -4.19 -12.69 -5.60
C ASP A 56 -4.38 -12.91 -4.10
N ASN A 57 -5.05 -13.98 -3.73
CA ASN A 57 -5.33 -14.32 -2.35
C ASN A 57 -5.26 -15.82 -2.11
N SER A 58 -4.60 -16.21 -1.02
CA SER A 58 -4.59 -17.56 -0.48
C SER A 58 -5.01 -17.51 0.98
N ASN A 59 -6.10 -18.19 1.32
CA ASN A 59 -6.61 -18.34 2.68
C ASN A 59 -6.55 -19.83 3.06
N VAL A 60 -5.71 -20.17 4.03
CA VAL A 60 -5.38 -21.55 4.41
C VAL A 60 -5.80 -21.80 5.84
N TYR A 61 -6.56 -22.87 6.05
CA TYR A 61 -6.97 -23.38 7.35
C TYR A 61 -6.19 -24.67 7.68
N ARG A 62 -5.67 -24.76 8.90
CA ARG A 62 -4.89 -25.91 9.38
C ARG A 62 -5.25 -26.25 10.82
N LYS A 63 -4.84 -27.45 11.23
CA LYS A 63 -4.98 -27.95 12.61
C LYS A 63 -6.45 -27.98 13.03
N ASN A 64 -7.28 -28.63 12.21
CA ASN A 64 -8.72 -28.70 12.37
C ASN A 64 -9.36 -27.31 12.50
N GLY A 65 -9.00 -26.38 11.61
CA GLY A 65 -9.50 -25.00 11.57
C GLY A 65 -9.01 -24.08 12.70
N THR A 66 -8.13 -24.53 13.59
CA THR A 66 -7.62 -23.70 14.70
C THR A 66 -6.55 -22.70 14.28
N VAL A 67 -6.01 -22.82 13.06
CA VAL A 67 -5.05 -21.89 12.46
C VAL A 67 -5.60 -21.40 11.13
N GLN A 68 -5.57 -20.07 10.91
CA GLN A 68 -5.87 -19.46 9.63
C GLN A 68 -4.68 -18.60 9.17
N ILE A 69 -4.35 -18.69 7.88
CA ILE A 69 -3.30 -17.90 7.25
C ILE A 69 -3.85 -17.30 5.95
N VAL A 70 -3.89 -15.98 5.87
CA VAL A 70 -4.26 -15.23 4.66
C VAL A 70 -3.00 -14.56 4.11
N ASN A 71 -2.70 -14.81 2.85
CA ASN A 71 -1.71 -14.10 2.05
C ASN A 71 -2.43 -13.48 0.86
N GLN A 72 -2.52 -12.16 0.84
CA GLN A 72 -3.18 -11.41 -0.23
C GLN A 72 -2.24 -10.35 -0.78
N THR A 73 -2.25 -10.15 -2.10
CA THR A 73 -1.57 -9.04 -2.77
C THR A 73 -2.52 -8.42 -3.78
N ILE A 74 -2.61 -7.09 -3.76
CA ILE A 74 -3.17 -6.31 -4.86
C ILE A 74 -2.02 -5.60 -5.56
N ASP A 75 -1.90 -5.77 -6.87
CA ASP A 75 -0.95 -5.06 -7.73
C ASP A 75 -1.74 -4.21 -8.73
N ALA A 76 -1.62 -2.89 -8.60
CA ALA A 76 -2.31 -1.93 -9.43
C ALA A 76 -1.28 -1.06 -10.17
N LYS A 77 -1.41 -0.98 -11.49
CA LYS A 77 -0.58 -0.14 -12.33
C LYS A 77 -1.45 0.71 -13.23
N SER A 78 -1.21 2.02 -13.27
CA SER A 78 -1.93 2.92 -14.17
C SER A 78 -0.98 3.94 -14.78
N GLY A 79 -1.37 4.48 -15.93
CA GLY A 79 -0.63 5.56 -16.54
C GLY A 79 -1.41 6.34 -17.57
N VAL A 80 -0.96 7.57 -17.78
CA VAL A 80 -1.45 8.47 -18.80
C VAL A 80 -0.28 8.96 -19.62
N PHE A 81 -0.41 8.89 -20.93
CA PHE A 81 0.58 9.33 -21.89
C PHE A 81 -0.07 10.26 -22.90
N ALA A 82 0.43 11.49 -23.03
CA ALA A 82 -0.05 12.48 -23.98
C ALA A 82 1.08 12.93 -24.90
N LYS A 83 0.82 12.94 -26.21
CA LYS A 83 1.76 13.39 -27.25
C LYS A 83 1.07 14.25 -28.29
N ASP A 84 1.83 15.14 -28.91
CA ASP A 84 1.47 15.79 -30.17
C ASP A 84 2.34 15.23 -31.31
N ALA A 85 2.30 15.88 -32.48
CA ALA A 85 3.10 15.48 -33.64
C ALA A 85 4.62 15.66 -33.44
N SER A 86 5.06 16.43 -32.45
CA SER A 86 6.44 16.85 -32.25
C SER A 86 7.11 16.21 -31.04
N ALA A 87 6.37 15.96 -29.95
CA ALA A 87 6.94 15.47 -28.70
C ALA A 87 5.93 14.78 -27.78
N VAL A 88 6.48 14.07 -26.78
CA VAL A 88 5.74 13.65 -25.58
C VAL A 88 5.50 14.87 -24.70
N LEU A 89 4.23 15.20 -24.48
CA LEU A 89 3.84 16.32 -23.63
C LEU A 89 3.84 15.92 -22.16
N LEU A 90 3.30 14.73 -21.86
CA LEU A 90 3.14 14.18 -20.53
C LEU A 90 3.23 12.66 -20.55
N SER A 91 3.88 12.08 -19.55
CA SER A 91 3.92 10.65 -19.28
C SER A 91 3.92 10.45 -17.78
N GLU A 92 2.79 10.01 -17.23
CA GLU A 92 2.62 9.68 -15.82
C GLU A 92 2.35 8.20 -15.65
N GLU A 93 3.03 7.60 -14.68
CA GLU A 93 2.85 6.19 -14.32
C GLU A 93 2.84 6.06 -12.80
N VAL A 94 1.89 5.28 -12.30
CA VAL A 94 1.70 4.96 -10.88
C VAL A 94 1.65 3.43 -10.74
N HIS A 95 2.49 2.89 -9.86
CA HIS A 95 2.49 1.46 -9.50
C HIS A 95 2.32 1.32 -7.99
N GLU A 96 1.22 0.70 -7.58
CA GLU A 96 0.83 0.50 -6.20
C GLU A 96 0.67 -0.99 -5.88
N VAL A 97 1.35 -1.45 -4.82
CA VAL A 97 1.26 -2.82 -4.33
C VAL A 97 0.81 -2.82 -2.88
N PHE A 98 -0.29 -3.51 -2.61
CA PHE A 98 -0.93 -3.62 -1.30
C PHE A 98 -0.88 -5.07 -0.77
N PRO A 99 0.22 -5.49 -0.11
CA PRO A 99 0.28 -6.79 0.53
C PRO A 99 -0.51 -6.81 1.84
N LEU A 100 -1.23 -7.89 2.09
CA LEU A 100 -1.91 -8.19 3.33
C LEU A 100 -1.55 -9.61 3.79
N TYR A 101 -1.12 -9.72 5.04
CA TYR A 101 -0.87 -10.97 5.73
C TYR A 101 -1.73 -11.01 6.99
N VAL A 102 -2.51 -12.07 7.16
CA VAL A 102 -3.23 -12.35 8.40
C VAL A 102 -2.86 -13.74 8.87
N TYR A 103 -2.53 -13.85 10.15
CA TYR A 103 -2.35 -15.12 10.82
C TYR A 103 -3.20 -15.09 12.09
N THR A 104 -4.03 -16.11 12.27
CA THR A 104 -4.73 -16.35 13.53
C THR A 104 -4.50 -17.77 13.98
N ALA A 105 -4.40 -17.98 15.29
CA ALA A 105 -4.32 -19.32 15.84
C ALA A 105 -4.93 -19.40 17.23
N THR A 106 -5.47 -20.58 17.55
CA THR A 106 -5.75 -20.99 18.93
C THR A 106 -4.55 -21.77 19.47
N THR A 107 -4.07 -21.39 20.64
CA THR A 107 -2.84 -21.88 21.28
C THR A 107 -3.06 -22.09 22.78
N ASP A 108 -2.09 -22.68 23.47
CA ASP A 108 -2.05 -22.81 24.94
C ASP A 108 -3.32 -23.41 25.57
N LYS A 109 -3.95 -24.38 24.91
CA LYS A 109 -5.17 -25.01 25.42
C LYS A 109 -4.87 -25.90 26.62
N VAL A 110 -5.29 -25.50 27.81
CA VAL A 110 -5.15 -26.26 29.06
C VAL A 110 -6.48 -26.22 29.81
N GLY A 111 -7.15 -27.37 29.91
CA GLY A 111 -8.51 -27.44 30.46
C GLY A 111 -9.47 -26.53 29.69
N ASP A 112 -10.10 -25.60 30.41
CA ASP A 112 -11.02 -24.61 29.86
C ASP A 112 -10.33 -23.29 29.42
N GLU A 113 -9.01 -23.18 29.56
CA GLU A 113 -8.26 -21.98 29.18
C GLU A 113 -7.56 -22.16 27.83
N TYR A 114 -7.58 -21.12 27.00
CA TYR A 114 -6.86 -21.08 25.72
C TYR A 114 -6.46 -19.64 25.35
N SER A 115 -5.49 -19.53 24.44
CA SER A 115 -4.99 -18.27 23.88
C SER A 115 -5.40 -18.13 22.42
N LEU A 116 -6.02 -17.02 22.05
CA LEU A 116 -6.20 -16.61 20.66
C LEU A 116 -5.10 -15.63 20.30
N VAL A 117 -4.29 -15.97 19.31
CA VAL A 117 -3.21 -15.11 18.81
C VAL A 117 -3.55 -14.61 17.42
N SER A 118 -3.18 -13.36 17.14
CA SER A 118 -3.36 -12.76 15.82
C SER A 118 -2.13 -11.95 15.43
N LEU A 119 -1.73 -12.07 14.17
CA LEU A 119 -0.69 -11.26 13.55
C LEU A 119 -1.23 -10.74 12.23
N VAL A 120 -1.30 -9.43 12.10
CA VAL A 120 -1.66 -8.75 10.85
C VAL A 120 -0.43 -8.00 10.37
N LYS A 121 -0.09 -8.12 9.10
CA LYS A 121 0.84 -7.22 8.41
C LYS A 121 0.14 -6.66 7.19
N LEU A 122 0.26 -5.36 6.98
CA LEU A 122 -0.26 -4.69 5.79
C LEU A 122 0.80 -3.74 5.25
N GLY A 123 0.81 -3.57 3.93
CA GLY A 123 1.74 -2.68 3.26
C GLY A 123 1.04 -1.76 2.27
N ILE A 124 1.61 -0.58 2.07
CA ILE A 124 1.34 0.28 0.91
C ILE A 124 2.70 0.57 0.29
N ASN A 125 2.93 0.07 -0.92
CA ASN A 125 4.14 0.35 -1.69
C ASN A 125 3.75 1.04 -2.98
N ASP A 126 4.06 2.33 -3.09
CA ASP A 126 3.72 3.16 -4.24
C ASP A 126 4.99 3.71 -4.90
N LYS A 127 4.98 3.79 -6.22
CA LYS A 127 5.97 4.46 -7.04
C LYS A 127 5.26 5.26 -8.12
N ARG A 128 5.61 6.53 -8.21
CA ARG A 128 5.09 7.46 -9.21
C ARG A 128 6.23 8.07 -10.00
N ILE A 129 6.06 8.10 -11.31
CA ILE A 129 6.98 8.77 -12.23
C ILE A 129 6.12 9.67 -13.10
N SER A 130 6.48 10.95 -13.19
CA SER A 130 5.91 11.89 -14.14
C SER A 130 7.04 12.51 -14.95
N SER A 131 6.88 12.56 -16.26
CA SER A 131 7.89 13.09 -17.18
C SER A 131 7.25 13.76 -18.38
N GLY A 132 7.96 14.65 -19.04
CA GLY A 132 7.47 15.34 -20.23
C GLY A 132 8.01 16.77 -20.31
N LYS A 133 7.27 17.64 -21.00
CA LYS A 133 7.66 19.04 -21.19
C LYS A 133 7.74 19.83 -19.87
N LEU A 134 7.03 19.37 -18.83
CA LEU A 134 6.99 19.96 -17.50
C LEU A 134 8.16 19.51 -16.58
N GLY A 135 9.06 18.66 -17.08
CA GLY A 135 10.21 18.15 -16.32
C GLY A 135 10.00 16.71 -15.85
N PHE A 136 10.87 16.27 -14.94
CA PHE A 136 10.86 14.93 -14.36
C PHE A 136 10.53 15.01 -12.86
N LEU A 137 9.53 14.25 -12.44
CA LEU A 137 9.13 14.07 -11.06
C LEU A 137 9.12 12.58 -10.73
N TYR A 138 9.55 12.27 -9.52
CA TYR A 138 9.56 10.92 -8.98
C TYR A 138 9.11 10.95 -7.55
N SER A 139 8.31 9.97 -7.14
CA SER A 139 8.10 9.68 -5.73
C SER A 139 7.94 8.18 -5.49
N SER A 140 8.32 7.75 -4.29
CA SER A 140 8.07 6.41 -3.79
C SER A 140 7.69 6.46 -2.33
N LEU A 141 6.68 5.68 -2.00
CA LEU A 141 6.17 5.51 -0.64
C LEU A 141 6.23 4.03 -0.27
N ARG A 142 6.72 3.75 0.92
CA ARG A 142 6.61 2.45 1.57
C ARG A 142 6.06 2.65 2.97
N ASN A 143 4.92 2.05 3.26
CA ASN A 143 4.31 2.04 4.57
C ASN A 143 4.07 0.59 4.97
N ALA A 144 4.95 0.05 5.80
CA ALA A 144 4.82 -1.30 6.35
C ALA A 144 4.26 -1.21 7.77
N GLN A 145 3.11 -1.82 8.01
CA GLN A 145 2.49 -1.87 9.33
C GLN A 145 2.34 -3.32 9.78
N SER A 146 2.53 -3.55 11.06
CA SER A 146 2.26 -4.83 11.69
C SER A 146 1.57 -4.65 13.03
N ALA A 147 0.63 -5.54 13.31
CA ALA A 147 -0.05 -5.62 14.59
C ALA A 147 0.02 -7.07 15.08
N ARG A 148 0.29 -7.25 16.37
CA ARG A 148 0.13 -8.55 17.03
C ARG A 148 -0.77 -8.40 18.24
N GLY A 149 -1.68 -9.35 18.39
CA GLY A 149 -2.58 -9.44 19.52
C GLY A 149 -2.53 -10.83 20.12
N SER A 150 -2.75 -10.91 21.42
CA SER A 150 -3.12 -12.15 22.09
C SER A 150 -4.26 -11.89 23.06
N MET A 151 -5.19 -12.84 23.13
CA MET A 151 -6.29 -12.84 24.09
C MET A 151 -6.28 -14.17 24.83
N ARG A 152 -6.35 -14.12 26.16
CA ARG A 152 -6.54 -15.30 27.00
C ARG A 152 -8.02 -15.43 27.32
N VAL A 153 -8.55 -16.62 27.11
CA VAL A 153 -9.96 -16.94 27.28
C VAL A 153 -10.09 -18.11 28.24
N LYS A 154 -11.05 -18.05 29.16
CA LYS A 154 -11.45 -19.13 30.06
C LYS A 154 -12.92 -19.45 29.83
N LYS A 155 -13.22 -20.66 29.36
CA LYS A 155 -14.54 -21.03 28.84
C LYS A 155 -14.95 -20.04 27.75
N ASN A 156 -15.84 -19.10 28.10
CA ASN A 156 -16.39 -18.08 27.20
C ASN A 156 -16.03 -16.65 27.65
N LEU A 157 -15.22 -16.49 28.69
CA LEU A 157 -14.84 -15.19 29.24
C LEU A 157 -13.41 -14.82 28.84
N VAL A 158 -13.24 -13.61 28.31
CA VAL A 158 -11.90 -13.04 28.09
C VAL A 158 -11.34 -12.61 29.43
N ILE A 159 -10.21 -13.20 29.83
CA ILE A 159 -9.56 -12.96 31.13
C ILE A 159 -8.33 -12.06 31.01
N GLY A 160 -7.89 -11.75 29.80
CA GLY A 160 -6.81 -10.79 29.55
C GLY A 160 -6.46 -10.69 28.07
N GLY A 161 -5.74 -9.62 27.71
CA GLY A 161 -5.30 -9.40 26.35
C GLY A 161 -4.09 -8.47 26.28
N LEU A 162 -3.31 -8.65 25.22
CA LEU A 162 -2.14 -7.83 24.91
C LEU A 162 -2.18 -7.43 23.44
N GLY A 163 -1.75 -6.22 23.14
CA GLY A 163 -1.65 -5.71 21.78
C GLY A 163 -0.30 -5.04 21.56
N LYS A 164 0.24 -5.14 20.35
CA LYS A 164 1.37 -4.33 19.92
C LYS A 164 1.22 -3.94 18.46
N THR A 165 1.65 -2.73 18.12
CA THR A 165 1.72 -2.25 16.75
C THR A 165 3.12 -1.75 16.43
N HIS A 166 3.47 -1.80 15.16
CA HIS A 166 4.72 -1.29 14.63
C HIS A 166 4.50 -0.81 13.21
N GLN A 167 4.92 0.41 12.91
CA GLN A 167 4.84 1.01 11.59
C GLN A 167 6.20 1.57 11.20
N VAL A 168 6.62 1.25 9.97
CA VAL A 168 7.74 1.89 9.29
C VAL A 168 7.20 2.57 8.04
N TYR A 169 7.23 3.90 8.05
CA TYR A 169 6.84 4.76 6.95
C TYR A 169 8.09 5.38 6.32
N LYS A 170 8.20 5.30 5.00
CA LYS A 170 9.29 5.87 4.21
C LYS A 170 8.74 6.48 2.93
N TYR A 171 8.92 7.77 2.78
CA TYR A 171 8.63 8.54 1.57
C TYR A 171 9.93 9.10 1.01
N MET A 172 10.10 9.02 -0.30
CA MET A 172 11.20 9.64 -1.03
C MET A 172 10.66 10.20 -2.34
N GLY A 173 10.88 11.48 -2.61
CA GLY A 173 10.46 12.13 -3.84
C GLY A 173 11.42 13.22 -4.28
N THR A 174 11.15 13.79 -5.45
CA THR A 174 11.86 14.97 -5.98
C THR A 174 11.62 16.23 -5.15
N ASP A 175 10.53 16.26 -4.40
CA ASP A 175 10.09 17.33 -3.50
C ASP A 175 10.63 17.19 -2.06
N GLY A 176 11.18 16.03 -1.70
CA GLY A 176 11.75 15.82 -0.38
C GLY A 176 11.67 14.36 0.05
N CYS A 177 11.79 14.13 1.36
CA CYS A 177 11.62 12.80 1.91
C CYS A 177 11.12 12.84 3.35
N TYR A 178 10.64 11.70 3.82
CA TYR A 178 10.21 11.56 5.19
C TYR A 178 10.34 10.10 5.63
N PHE A 179 10.77 9.90 6.86
CA PHE A 179 10.87 8.61 7.51
C PHE A 179 10.24 8.69 8.89
N ARG A 180 9.51 7.64 9.28
CA ARG A 180 9.05 7.45 10.64
C ARG A 180 9.00 5.97 11.00
N ASP A 181 9.53 5.64 12.16
CA ASP A 181 9.47 4.31 12.76
C ASP A 181 8.85 4.43 14.16
N VAL A 182 7.67 3.87 14.34
CA VAL A 182 6.89 3.99 15.57
C VAL A 182 6.39 2.62 16.01
N SER A 183 6.58 2.30 17.29
CA SER A 183 6.04 1.08 17.89
C SER A 183 5.33 1.38 19.20
N SER A 184 4.22 0.69 19.42
CA SER A 184 3.47 0.73 20.66
C SER A 184 3.18 -0.68 21.17
N ARG A 185 2.94 -0.77 22.48
CA ARG A 185 2.47 -1.98 23.13
C ARG A 185 1.47 -1.60 24.21
N ASN A 186 0.31 -2.24 24.18
CA ASN A 186 -0.84 -1.94 25.03
C ASN A 186 -1.18 -0.45 24.95
N TYR A 187 -0.98 0.28 26.05
CA TYR A 187 -1.31 1.70 26.19
C TYR A 187 -0.08 2.62 26.16
N THR A 188 1.08 2.11 25.72
CA THR A 188 2.35 2.83 25.78
C THR A 188 3.06 2.84 24.42
N ILE A 189 3.59 4.01 24.03
CA ILE A 189 4.53 4.14 22.92
C ILE A 189 5.91 3.65 23.40
N LEU A 190 6.47 2.67 22.71
CA LEU A 190 7.79 2.12 23.04
C LEU A 190 8.90 3.01 22.49
N PHE A 191 8.73 3.45 21.24
CA PHE A 191 9.60 4.42 20.58
C PHE A 191 8.86 5.09 19.43
N ASP A 192 9.31 6.29 19.07
CA ASP A 192 8.84 7.05 17.93
C ASP A 192 10.02 7.86 17.40
N HIS A 193 10.55 7.44 16.25
CA HIS A 193 11.66 8.11 15.60
C HIS A 193 11.20 8.62 14.24
N SER A 194 11.46 9.90 13.96
CA SER A 194 11.18 10.50 12.66
C SER A 194 12.41 11.22 12.13
N ASP A 195 12.57 11.20 10.82
CA ASP A 195 13.66 11.87 10.11
C ASP A 195 13.13 12.42 8.77
N ASP A 196 13.53 13.63 8.42
CA ASP A 196 13.24 14.30 7.15
C ASP A 196 14.53 14.66 6.39
N SER A 197 15.70 14.26 6.91
CA SER A 197 17.00 14.50 6.32
C SER A 197 17.38 13.42 5.29
N CYS A 198 17.00 13.63 4.04
CA CYS A 198 17.62 12.87 2.95
C CYS A 198 18.87 13.57 2.47
N SER A 199 20.00 12.86 2.52
CA SER A 199 21.18 13.23 1.75
C SER A 199 20.78 13.29 0.28
N LYS A 200 20.66 14.51 -0.26
CA LYS A 200 20.51 14.73 -1.69
C LYS A 200 21.68 14.04 -2.38
N GLY A 201 21.42 12.90 -3.00
CA GLY A 201 22.36 12.33 -3.95
C GLY A 201 22.64 13.41 -4.99
N THR A 202 23.91 13.69 -5.23
CA THR A 202 24.38 14.67 -6.20
C THR A 202 24.02 14.21 -7.60
N TYR A 203 22.77 14.41 -8.03
CA TYR A 203 22.42 14.38 -9.45
C TYR A 203 22.91 15.70 -10.04
N SER A 204 24.16 15.69 -10.49
CA SER A 204 24.75 16.76 -11.29
C SER A 204 24.00 16.88 -12.61
N GLY A 205 23.09 17.84 -12.72
CA GLY A 205 22.42 18.17 -13.97
C GLY A 205 21.36 19.25 -13.78
N ALA A 206 21.70 20.47 -14.21
CA ALA A 206 20.87 21.68 -14.29
C ALA A 206 20.62 22.44 -12.96
N LYS A 207 21.30 23.58 -12.83
CA LYS A 207 21.06 24.63 -11.84
C LYS A 207 19.62 25.15 -11.99
N PHE A 208 18.76 24.88 -11.01
CA PHE A 208 17.58 25.72 -10.77
C PHE A 208 17.81 26.54 -9.51
N SER A 209 17.83 27.86 -9.71
CA SER A 209 17.90 28.87 -8.66
C SER A 209 16.72 28.72 -7.70
N SER A 210 16.98 28.23 -6.49
CA SER A 210 16.01 28.23 -5.40
C SER A 210 16.00 29.61 -4.73
N THR A 211 15.05 30.45 -5.12
CA THR A 211 14.63 31.57 -4.29
C THR A 211 14.10 31.00 -2.97
N LYS A 212 14.78 31.33 -1.86
CA LYS A 212 14.42 30.94 -0.49
C LYS A 212 12.96 31.29 -0.21
N LEU A 213 12.10 30.29 -0.02
CA LEU A 213 10.82 30.46 0.66
C LEU A 213 10.97 29.90 2.08
N ASN A 214 10.67 30.75 3.06
CA ASN A 214 10.94 30.54 4.48
C ASN A 214 10.42 29.21 5.03
N ASN A 215 11.29 28.50 5.75
CA ASN A 215 10.95 27.40 6.64
C ASN A 215 10.03 27.90 7.76
N GLN A 216 8.79 27.42 7.78
CA GLN A 216 8.02 27.27 9.02
C GLN A 216 7.60 25.81 9.16
N PRO A 217 7.93 25.14 10.28
CA PRO A 217 7.48 23.77 10.51
C PRO A 217 5.97 23.79 10.77
N ALA A 218 5.21 23.09 9.93
CA ALA A 218 3.78 22.88 10.12
C ALA A 218 3.54 21.92 11.32
N ARG A 219 3.68 22.43 12.54
CA ARG A 219 3.14 21.77 13.76
C ARG A 219 1.62 21.88 13.72
N ARG A 220 0.95 20.83 13.23
CA ARG A 220 -0.50 20.68 13.41
C ARG A 220 -0.74 20.24 14.86
N LYS A 221 -1.09 21.19 15.74
CA LYS A 221 -1.56 20.90 17.10
C LYS A 221 -2.89 20.13 17.00
N LEU A 222 -2.91 18.88 17.43
CA LEU A 222 -4.15 18.15 17.75
C LEU A 222 -4.71 18.72 19.06
N LEU A 223 -5.84 19.41 18.97
CA LEU A 223 -6.65 19.80 20.12
C LEU A 223 -7.30 18.54 20.68
N VAL A 224 -6.92 18.18 21.90
CA VAL A 224 -7.62 17.21 22.74
C VAL A 224 -8.83 17.92 23.32
N ASN A 225 -10.03 17.62 22.83
CA ASN A 225 -11.25 17.94 23.55
C ASN A 225 -11.45 16.91 24.66
N LYS A 226 -11.38 17.38 25.90
CA LYS A 226 -11.87 16.66 27.08
C LYS A 226 -13.40 16.68 27.05
N LEU A 227 -14.00 15.50 27.14
CA LEU A 227 -15.26 15.20 27.83
C LEU A 227 -15.10 13.82 28.46
#